data_AF-A0A7X0NII1-F1
#
_entry.id   AF-A0A7X0NII1-F1
#
_cell.length_a   1.000
_cell.length_b   1.000
_cell.length_c   1.000
_cell.angle_alpha   90.00
_cell.angle_beta   90.00
_cell.angle_gamma   90.00
#
_symmetry.space_group_name_H-M   'P 1'
#
loop_
_entity.id
_entity.type
_entity.pdbx_description
1 polymer ?
#
loop_
_entity_poly.entity_id
_entity_poly.type
_entity_poly.pdbx_seq_one_letter_code
_entity_poly.pdbx_strand_id
1 'polypeptide(L)'
;MIEDKPTGRQINFSHLLSYLLLMLSTLGIYVISEVIRFYLIAYELNSMFISFCVGFILFTPLISLLLHPLLFSKESLKQRSPFSIMLKNIGLVMVIQCLFFLIWITDAVAVYSIYVDQDSFLAKAFNITKDNRADLTSHFYWGNLLLAWFFSLLSLVIGVLPCLIAQLNNQGVVKNFVMAISFAKKNKSLFALYACVIALATVMPLLYAHYLFVITFPITLFIIFFHLFRRYRIGI
;
A
#
# COMPACT_ATOMS: atom_id res chain seq x y z
N MET A 1 43.96 -11.62 1.50
CA MET A 1 42.61 -11.18 1.11
C MET A 1 41.98 -10.65 2.39
N ILE A 2 41.92 -9.33 2.54
CA ILE A 2 41.51 -8.68 3.80
C ILE A 2 40.00 -8.91 3.94
N GLU A 3 39.64 -9.72 4.93
CA GLU A 3 38.26 -10.03 5.30
C GLU A 3 37.69 -8.81 6.04
N ASP A 4 37.17 -7.86 5.27
CA ASP A 4 36.57 -6.64 5.80
C ASP A 4 35.21 -7.00 6.42
N LYS A 5 35.22 -7.38 7.71
CA LYS A 5 34.01 -7.55 8.52
C LYS A 5 33.21 -6.24 8.44
N PRO A 6 31.93 -6.26 8.04
CA PRO A 6 31.11 -5.07 8.12
C PRO A 6 31.04 -4.64 9.58
N THR A 7 31.69 -3.51 9.87
CA THR A 7 31.72 -2.91 11.21
C THR A 7 30.28 -2.59 11.61
N GLY A 8 29.93 -2.78 12.89
CA GLY A 8 28.55 -2.55 13.40
C GLY A 8 27.98 -1.14 13.10
N ARG A 9 28.85 -0.20 12.69
CA ARG A 9 28.50 1.13 12.19
C ARG A 9 27.73 1.12 10.86
N GLN A 10 28.07 0.23 9.92
CA GLN A 10 27.38 0.11 8.63
C GLN A 10 25.95 -0.41 8.77
N ILE A 11 25.74 -1.38 9.67
CA ILE A 11 24.42 -1.95 9.98
C ILE A 11 23.50 -0.87 10.56
N ASN A 12 23.99 -0.11 11.56
CA ASN A 12 23.21 0.97 12.17
C ASN A 12 22.83 2.08 11.16
N PHE A 13 23.72 2.37 10.21
CA PHE A 13 23.45 3.36 9.16
C PHE A 13 22.36 2.89 8.18
N SER A 14 22.36 1.62 7.76
CA SER A 14 21.31 1.10 6.87
C SER A 14 19.94 1.04 7.55
N HIS A 15 19.87 0.70 8.83
CA HIS A 15 18.62 0.73 9.59
C HIS A 15 18.10 2.17 9.72
N LEU A 16 18.97 3.12 10.09
CA LEU A 16 18.61 4.53 10.19
C LEU A 16 18.10 5.09 8.85
N LEU A 17 18.80 4.76 7.75
CA LEU A 17 18.41 5.19 6.41
C LEU A 17 17.04 4.64 6.00
N SER A 18 16.75 3.36 6.29
CA SER A 18 15.43 2.77 6.03
C SER A 18 14.31 3.41 6.85
N TYR A 19 14.53 3.68 8.14
CA TYR A 19 13.56 4.40 8.97
C TYR A 19 13.30 5.81 8.44
N LEU A 20 14.37 6.52 8.05
CA LEU A 20 14.26 7.86 7.49
C LEU A 20 13.52 7.87 6.16
N LEU A 21 13.80 6.91 5.27
CA LEU A 21 13.09 6.74 3.99
C LEU A 21 11.61 6.41 4.21
N LEU A 22 11.29 5.52 5.16
CA LEU A 22 9.91 5.18 5.51
C LEU A 22 9.12 6.41 6.00
N MET A 23 9.73 7.20 6.88
CA MET A 23 9.13 8.43 7.37
C MET A 23 8.98 9.47 6.26
N LEU A 24 9.99 9.64 5.40
CA LEU A 24 9.96 10.59 4.29
C LEU A 24 8.90 10.21 3.24
N SER A 25 8.74 8.93 2.92
CA SER A 25 7.68 8.46 2.03
C SER A 25 6.28 8.66 2.63
N THR A 26 6.11 8.38 3.93
CA THR A 26 4.83 8.62 4.63
C THR A 26 4.49 10.11 4.64
N LEU A 27 5.47 10.97 4.92
CA LEU A 27 5.31 12.42 4.87
C LEU A 27 4.97 12.90 3.46
N GLY A 28 5.61 12.33 2.43
CA GLY A 28 5.29 12.63 1.03
C GLY A 28 3.84 12.32 0.69
N ILE A 29 3.32 11.16 1.12
CA ILE A 29 1.91 10.79 0.92
C ILE A 29 0.98 11.78 1.63
N TYR A 30 1.31 12.14 2.87
CA TYR A 30 0.54 13.13 3.63
C TYR A 30 0.47 14.48 2.90
N VAL A 31 1.62 15.00 2.45
CA VAL A 31 1.68 16.27 1.71
C VAL A 31 0.86 16.21 0.41
N ILE A 32 1.00 15.13 -0.36
CA ILE A 32 0.20 14.93 -1.58
C ILE A 32 -1.30 14.89 -1.25
N SER A 33 -1.69 14.21 -0.16
CA SER A 33 -3.07 14.15 0.29
C SER A 33 -3.63 15.53 0.64
N GLU A 34 -2.89 16.36 1.37
CA GLU A 34 -3.34 17.72 1.70
C GLU A 34 -3.42 18.63 0.47
N VAL A 35 -2.48 18.51 -0.47
CA VAL A 35 -2.55 19.25 -1.75
C VAL A 35 -3.80 18.86 -2.53
N ILE A 36 -4.10 17.56 -2.63
CA ILE A 36 -5.32 17.09 -3.29
C ILE A 36 -6.57 17.60 -2.57
N ARG A 37 -6.61 17.55 -1.24
CA ARG A 37 -7.72 18.08 -0.46
C ARG A 37 -7.95 19.57 -0.75
N PHE A 38 -6.87 20.36 -0.76
CA PHE A 38 -6.94 21.79 -1.05
C PHE A 38 -7.58 22.06 -2.43
N TYR A 39 -7.15 21.33 -3.46
CA TYR A 39 -7.76 21.46 -4.80
C TYR A 39 -9.21 20.98 -4.83
N LEU A 40 -9.54 19.85 -4.20
CA LEU A 40 -10.91 19.33 -4.19
C LEU A 40 -11.90 20.27 -3.48
N ILE A 41 -11.47 20.96 -2.42
CA ILE A 41 -12.27 22.00 -1.77
C ILE A 41 -12.50 23.16 -2.75
N ALA A 42 -11.46 23.60 -3.47
CA ALA A 42 -11.57 24.69 -4.44
C ALA A 42 -12.51 24.36 -5.62
N TYR A 43 -12.64 23.08 -5.98
CA TYR A 43 -13.53 22.60 -7.06
C TYR A 43 -14.89 22.08 -6.55
N GLU A 44 -15.22 22.23 -5.26
CA GLU A 44 -16.44 21.69 -4.62
C GLU A 44 -16.59 20.15 -4.71
N LEU A 45 -15.51 19.42 -4.94
CA LEU A 45 -15.46 17.96 -5.07
C LEU A 45 -15.00 17.27 -3.77
N ASN A 46 -15.28 17.87 -2.61
CA ASN A 46 -14.76 17.41 -1.31
C ASN A 46 -15.14 15.95 -0.98
N SER A 47 -16.30 15.47 -1.44
CA SER A 47 -16.71 14.07 -1.25
C SER A 47 -15.75 13.09 -1.93
N MET A 48 -15.16 13.44 -3.08
CA MET A 48 -14.21 12.59 -3.79
C MET A 48 -12.91 12.33 -2.98
N PHE A 49 -12.61 13.18 -1.99
CA PHE A 49 -11.43 13.04 -1.14
C PHE A 49 -11.36 11.67 -0.43
N ILE A 50 -12.50 11.08 -0.09
CA ILE A 50 -12.57 9.74 0.51
C ILE A 50 -11.99 8.70 -0.45
N SER A 51 -12.33 8.78 -1.73
CA SER A 51 -11.81 7.87 -2.77
C SER A 51 -10.31 8.07 -3.01
N PHE A 52 -9.78 9.30 -2.84
CA PHE A 52 -8.33 9.53 -2.83
C PHE A 52 -7.63 8.91 -1.62
N CYS A 53 -8.23 8.99 -0.42
CA CYS A 53 -7.73 8.32 0.77
C CYS A 53 -7.57 6.81 0.56
N VAL A 54 -8.56 6.19 -0.10
CA VAL A 54 -8.51 4.78 -0.49
C VAL A 54 -7.37 4.49 -1.47
N GLY A 55 -7.15 5.36 -2.44
CA GLY A 55 -6.06 5.23 -3.40
C GLY A 55 -4.67 5.21 -2.76
N PHE A 56 -4.48 5.95 -1.67
CA PHE A 56 -3.18 6.00 -1.00
C PHE A 56 -2.75 4.64 -0.40
N ILE A 57 -3.68 3.73 -0.12
CA ILE A 57 -3.38 2.35 0.31
C ILE A 57 -2.52 1.63 -0.72
N LEU A 58 -2.69 1.97 -2.01
CA LEU A 58 -1.94 1.34 -3.08
C LEU A 58 -0.44 1.64 -2.99
N PHE A 59 0.02 2.68 -2.29
CA PHE A 59 1.46 2.94 -2.12
C PHE A 59 2.13 2.01 -1.09
N THR A 60 1.35 1.22 -0.35
CA THR A 60 1.85 0.26 0.64
C THR A 60 2.98 -0.67 0.13
N PRO A 61 2.93 -1.25 -1.09
CA PRO A 61 3.99 -2.14 -1.58
C PRO A 61 5.31 -1.38 -1.81
N LEU A 62 5.22 -0.16 -2.33
CA LEU A 62 6.37 0.72 -2.56
C LEU A 62 7.06 1.06 -1.24
N ILE A 63 6.27 1.39 -0.22
CA ILE A 63 6.77 1.75 1.11
C ILE A 63 7.32 0.51 1.83
N SER A 64 6.66 -0.64 1.67
CA SER A 64 7.11 -1.92 2.20
C SER A 64 8.48 -2.34 1.67
N LEU A 65 8.85 -1.94 0.45
CA LEU A 65 10.16 -2.22 -0.11
C LEU A 65 11.28 -1.47 0.64
N LEU A 66 10.98 -0.31 1.23
CA LEU A 66 11.93 0.47 2.03
C LEU A 66 12.26 -0.19 3.38
N LEU A 67 11.39 -1.08 3.88
CA LEU A 67 11.63 -1.85 5.11
C LEU A 67 12.64 -3.00 4.93
N HIS A 68 13.06 -3.29 3.69
CA HIS A 68 13.95 -4.42 3.39
C HIS A 68 15.32 -4.38 4.10
N PRO A 69 16.12 -3.30 4.03
CA PRO A 69 17.40 -3.23 4.75
C PRO A 69 17.24 -3.37 6.27
N LEU A 70 16.05 -3.08 6.78
CA LEU A 70 15.74 -3.03 8.20
C LEU A 70 15.53 -4.40 8.84
N LEU A 71 15.24 -5.44 8.05
CA LEU A 71 14.98 -6.80 8.56
C LEU A 71 16.02 -7.84 8.11
N PHE A 72 16.70 -7.60 7.00
CA PHE A 72 17.59 -8.59 6.36
C PHE A 72 19.08 -8.35 6.56
N SER A 73 19.48 -7.41 7.42
CA SER A 73 20.90 -7.05 7.65
C SER A 73 21.82 -8.19 8.10
N LYS A 74 21.29 -9.35 8.55
CA LYS A 74 22.10 -10.43 9.12
C LYS A 74 22.23 -11.70 8.25
N GLU A 75 21.39 -11.92 7.24
CA GLU A 75 21.33 -13.23 6.54
C GLU A 75 21.74 -13.23 5.05
N SER A 76 22.01 -12.08 4.41
CA SER A 76 22.22 -12.03 2.93
C SER A 76 23.56 -11.46 2.44
N LEU A 77 24.62 -11.50 3.26
CA LEU A 77 25.97 -11.08 2.84
C LEU A 77 26.73 -12.16 2.05
N LYS A 78 26.05 -12.83 1.11
CA LYS A 78 26.71 -13.58 0.03
C LYS A 78 26.51 -12.84 -1.30
N GLN A 79 27.43 -11.89 -1.51
CA GLN A 79 28.03 -11.60 -2.83
C GLN A 79 27.19 -10.89 -3.91
N ARG A 80 26.18 -10.08 -3.55
CA ARG A 80 25.57 -9.11 -4.48
C ARG A 80 25.26 -7.78 -3.79
N SER A 81 25.51 -6.67 -4.48
CA SER A 81 25.25 -5.33 -3.95
C SER A 81 23.75 -5.17 -3.60
N PRO A 82 23.41 -4.70 -2.39
CA PRO A 82 22.02 -4.58 -1.95
C PRO A 82 21.19 -3.69 -2.88
N PHE A 83 21.82 -2.70 -3.52
CA PHE A 83 21.20 -1.79 -4.48
C PHE A 83 20.76 -2.45 -5.79
N SER A 84 21.49 -3.41 -6.34
CA SER A 84 21.12 -4.04 -7.62
C SER A 84 19.88 -4.92 -7.50
N ILE A 85 19.72 -5.58 -6.35
CA ILE A 85 18.53 -6.38 -6.02
C ILE A 85 17.35 -5.46 -5.72
N MET A 86 17.55 -4.37 -4.98
CA MET A 86 16.52 -3.34 -4.77
C MET A 86 16.04 -2.74 -6.09
N LEU A 87 16.94 -2.42 -7.03
CA LEU A 87 16.58 -1.83 -8.32
C LEU A 87 15.74 -2.75 -9.21
N LYS A 88 16.04 -4.07 -9.22
CA LYS A 88 15.22 -5.07 -9.92
C LYS A 88 13.83 -5.23 -9.30
N ASN A 89 13.73 -5.14 -7.98
CA ASN A 89 12.45 -5.19 -7.28
C ASN A 89 11.64 -3.89 -7.43
N ILE A 90 12.31 -2.73 -7.52
CA ILE A 90 11.67 -1.43 -7.79
C ILE A 90 10.96 -1.44 -9.15
N GLY A 91 11.60 -1.98 -10.20
CA GLY A 91 10.97 -2.06 -11.52
C GLY A 91 9.67 -2.87 -11.51
N LEU A 92 9.66 -4.01 -10.81
CA LEU A 92 8.45 -4.82 -10.63
C LEU A 92 7.37 -4.07 -9.84
N VAL A 93 7.76 -3.46 -8.71
CA VAL A 93 6.83 -2.67 -7.88
C VAL A 93 6.24 -1.51 -8.67
N MET A 94 7.02 -0.82 -9.50
CA MET A 94 6.53 0.26 -10.36
C MET A 94 5.47 -0.21 -11.35
N VAL A 95 5.65 -1.38 -11.99
CA VAL A 95 4.65 -1.93 -12.93
C VAL A 95 3.34 -2.25 -12.21
N ILE A 96 3.42 -2.92 -11.05
CA ILE A 96 2.25 -3.25 -10.24
C ILE A 96 1.56 -1.97 -9.75
N GLN A 97 2.35 -0.98 -9.32
CA GLN A 97 1.84 0.30 -8.83
C GLN A 97 1.08 1.05 -9.92
N CYS A 98 1.61 1.11 -11.15
CA CYS A 98 0.93 1.71 -12.29
C CYS A 98 -0.39 1.01 -12.59
N LEU A 99 -0.42 -0.33 -12.58
CA LEU A 99 -1.64 -1.09 -12.80
C LEU A 99 -2.69 -0.80 -11.72
N PHE A 100 -2.29 -0.77 -10.45
CA PHE A 100 -3.22 -0.45 -9.36
C PHE A 100 -3.71 0.99 -9.42
N PHE A 101 -2.85 1.93 -9.80
CA PHE A 101 -3.24 3.31 -9.98
C PHE A 101 -4.31 3.47 -11.07
N LEU A 102 -4.16 2.79 -12.21
CA LEU A 102 -5.15 2.79 -13.30
C LEU A 102 -6.49 2.18 -12.87
N ILE A 103 -6.45 1.08 -12.11
CA ILE A 103 -7.65 0.46 -11.55
C ILE A 103 -8.34 1.42 -10.58
N TRP A 104 -7.57 2.01 -9.67
CA TRP A 104 -8.11 2.92 -8.66
C TRP A 104 -8.73 4.18 -9.26
N ILE A 105 -8.07 4.85 -10.22
CA ILE A 105 -8.64 6.07 -10.79
C ILE A 105 -9.96 5.78 -11.51
N THR A 106 -10.04 4.64 -12.21
CA THR A 106 -11.26 4.22 -12.91
C THR A 106 -12.38 3.92 -11.93
N ASP A 107 -12.08 3.22 -10.84
CA ASP A 107 -13.07 2.84 -9.83
C ASP A 107 -13.51 4.03 -8.95
N ALA A 108 -12.59 4.91 -8.59
CA ALA A 108 -12.89 6.15 -7.87
C ALA A 108 -13.88 7.03 -8.65
N VAL A 109 -13.68 7.16 -9.96
CA VAL A 109 -14.59 7.92 -10.84
C VAL A 109 -15.94 7.20 -10.99
N ALA A 110 -15.95 5.87 -11.08
CA ALA A 110 -17.19 5.08 -11.16
C ALA A 110 -18.02 5.20 -9.88
N VAL A 111 -17.42 4.99 -8.71
CA VAL A 111 -18.06 5.14 -7.39
C VAL A 111 -18.58 6.57 -7.22
N TYR A 112 -17.79 7.59 -7.58
CA TYR A 112 -18.25 8.97 -7.55
C TYR A 112 -19.47 9.22 -8.47
N SER A 113 -19.46 8.68 -9.70
CA SER A 113 -20.57 8.86 -10.65
C SER A 113 -21.85 8.13 -10.24
N ILE A 114 -21.74 7.01 -9.50
CA ILE A 114 -22.90 6.26 -9.00
C ILE A 114 -23.57 6.99 -7.82
N TYR A 115 -22.77 7.49 -6.88
CA TYR A 115 -23.28 7.94 -5.58
C TYR A 115 -23.31 9.47 -5.38
N VAL A 116 -22.56 10.25 -6.17
CA VAL A 116 -22.44 11.70 -5.98
C VAL A 116 -22.91 12.47 -7.21
N ASP A 117 -22.39 12.13 -8.40
CA ASP A 117 -22.73 12.85 -9.64
C ASP A 117 -23.36 11.92 -10.68
N GLN A 118 -24.69 11.81 -10.59
CA GLN A 118 -25.51 11.00 -11.50
C GLN A 118 -25.78 11.67 -12.87
N ASP A 119 -25.30 12.91 -13.09
CA ASP A 119 -25.43 13.63 -14.38
C ASP A 119 -24.18 13.47 -15.28
N SER A 120 -23.11 12.92 -14.72
CA SER A 120 -21.87 12.51 -15.36
C SER A 120 -22.10 11.65 -16.62
N PHE A 121 -21.22 11.81 -17.62
CA PHE A 121 -21.21 10.99 -18.84
C PHE A 121 -21.15 9.48 -18.53
N LEU A 122 -20.43 9.07 -17.48
CA LEU A 122 -20.38 7.68 -17.03
C LEU A 122 -21.71 7.20 -16.44
N ALA A 123 -22.37 8.03 -15.62
CA ALA A 123 -23.68 7.71 -15.07
C ALA A 123 -24.74 7.50 -16.17
N LYS A 124 -24.67 8.32 -17.23
CA LYS A 124 -25.49 8.18 -18.45
C LYS A 124 -25.12 6.93 -19.26
N ALA A 125 -23.84 6.60 -19.39
CA ALA A 125 -23.37 5.38 -20.05
C ALA A 125 -23.80 4.10 -19.33
N PHE A 126 -23.92 4.14 -18.00
CA PHE A 126 -24.42 3.04 -17.17
C PHE A 126 -25.94 3.09 -16.90
N ASN A 127 -26.66 4.02 -17.53
CA ASN A 127 -28.12 4.17 -17.44
C ASN A 127 -28.64 4.25 -15.99
N ILE A 128 -27.94 4.99 -15.12
CA ILE A 128 -28.30 5.18 -13.71
C ILE A 128 -29.46 6.19 -13.64
N THR A 129 -30.65 5.73 -13.24
CA THR A 129 -31.85 6.57 -13.14
C THR A 129 -31.86 7.44 -11.88
N LYS A 130 -32.33 8.68 -12.07
CA LYS A 130 -32.31 9.82 -11.12
C LYS A 130 -33.34 9.75 -9.98
N ASP A 131 -33.92 8.58 -9.72
CA ASP A 131 -35.19 8.49 -8.97
C ASP A 131 -35.06 8.68 -7.45
N ASN A 132 -33.86 8.82 -6.89
CA ASN A 132 -33.70 9.11 -5.47
C ASN A 132 -32.57 10.11 -5.21
N ARG A 133 -32.94 11.38 -4.99
CA ARG A 133 -32.13 12.36 -4.24
C ARG A 133 -32.10 12.02 -2.75
N ALA A 134 -31.85 10.75 -2.40
CA ALA A 134 -31.52 10.39 -1.04
C ALA A 134 -30.07 10.79 -0.80
N ASP A 135 -29.72 11.27 0.39
CA ASP A 135 -28.34 11.51 0.82
C ASP A 135 -27.54 10.19 0.79
N LEU A 136 -27.03 9.84 -0.39
CA LEU A 136 -26.23 8.64 -0.67
C LEU A 136 -24.80 8.75 -0.11
N THR A 137 -24.50 9.82 0.63
CA THR A 137 -23.22 10.06 1.31
C THR A 137 -22.82 8.91 2.25
N SER A 138 -23.78 8.29 2.94
CA SER A 138 -23.53 7.10 3.76
C SER A 138 -23.13 5.89 2.91
N HIS A 139 -23.84 5.61 1.82
CA HIS A 139 -23.54 4.49 0.92
C HIS A 139 -22.20 4.68 0.18
N PHE A 140 -21.90 5.91 -0.22
CA PHE A 140 -20.61 6.30 -0.78
C PHE A 140 -19.45 6.03 0.21
N TYR A 141 -19.64 6.36 1.49
CA TYR A 141 -18.64 6.09 2.53
C TYR A 141 -18.39 4.58 2.71
N TRP A 142 -19.45 3.78 2.85
CA TRP A 142 -19.32 2.33 2.99
C TRP A 142 -18.73 1.66 1.74
N GLY A 143 -19.10 2.13 0.55
CA GLY A 143 -18.52 1.67 -0.71
C GLY A 143 -17.01 1.91 -0.76
N ASN A 144 -16.56 3.13 -0.41
CA ASN A 144 -15.13 3.43 -0.32
C ASN A 144 -14.41 2.64 0.78
N LEU A 145 -15.06 2.38 1.93
CA LEU A 145 -14.45 1.59 2.98
C LEU A 145 -14.26 0.12 2.58
N LEU A 146 -15.24 -0.46 1.90
CA LEU A 146 -15.13 -1.81 1.33
C LEU A 146 -14.03 -1.85 0.27
N LEU A 147 -13.95 -0.82 -0.56
CA LEU A 147 -12.92 -0.69 -1.58
C LEU A 147 -11.52 -0.55 -0.95
N ALA A 148 -11.40 0.21 0.13
CA ALA A 148 -10.18 0.35 0.92
C ALA A 148 -9.67 -1.00 1.42
N TRP A 149 -10.58 -1.79 1.98
CA TRP A 149 -10.27 -3.13 2.45
C TRP A 149 -9.82 -4.04 1.30
N PHE A 150 -10.53 -4.01 0.18
CA PHE A 150 -10.20 -4.81 -1.00
C PHE A 150 -8.82 -4.44 -1.58
N PHE A 151 -8.56 -3.15 -1.81
CA PHE A 151 -7.25 -2.69 -2.30
C PHE A 151 -6.14 -2.94 -1.30
N SER A 152 -6.40 -2.88 0.00
CA SER A 152 -5.43 -3.26 1.01
C SER A 152 -5.07 -4.75 0.94
N LEU A 153 -6.07 -5.62 0.77
CA LEU A 153 -5.85 -7.06 0.60
C LEU A 153 -5.03 -7.34 -0.66
N LEU A 154 -5.40 -6.70 -1.77
CA LEU A 154 -4.74 -6.88 -3.06
C LEU A 154 -3.30 -6.37 -3.01
N SER A 155 -3.07 -5.23 -2.38
CA SER A 155 -1.76 -4.64 -2.10
C SER A 155 -0.87 -5.56 -1.23
N LEU A 156 -1.45 -6.21 -0.20
CA LEU A 156 -0.72 -7.17 0.62
C LEU A 156 -0.32 -8.44 -0.16
N VAL A 157 -1.25 -9.01 -0.92
CA VAL A 157 -1.05 -10.31 -1.59
C VAL A 157 -0.20 -10.20 -2.84
N ILE A 158 -0.38 -9.14 -3.62
CA ILE A 158 0.25 -8.96 -4.94
C ILE A 158 1.41 -7.95 -4.86
N GLY A 159 1.42 -7.05 -3.89
CA GLY A 159 2.50 -6.09 -3.71
C GLY A 159 3.52 -6.52 -2.66
N VAL A 160 3.10 -6.54 -1.40
CA VAL A 160 3.99 -6.75 -0.24
C VAL A 160 4.58 -8.16 -0.20
N LEU A 161 3.74 -9.18 -0.36
CA LEU A 161 4.15 -10.57 -0.16
C LEU A 161 5.13 -11.08 -1.24
N PRO A 162 4.95 -10.84 -2.56
CA PRO A 162 5.93 -11.22 -3.56
C PRO A 162 7.26 -10.52 -3.35
N CYS A 163 7.25 -9.27 -2.86
CA CYS A 163 8.46 -8.55 -2.47
C CYS A 163 9.17 -9.25 -1.30
N LEU A 164 8.43 -9.61 -0.25
CA LEU A 164 8.97 -10.34 0.90
C LEU A 164 9.58 -11.69 0.48
N ILE A 165 8.90 -12.43 -0.40
CA ILE A 165 9.36 -13.74 -0.89
C ILE A 165 10.60 -13.59 -1.77
N ALA A 166 10.62 -12.60 -2.67
CA ALA A 166 11.78 -12.31 -3.51
C ALA A 166 13.03 -11.97 -2.68
N GLN A 167 12.85 -11.44 -1.47
CA GLN A 167 13.95 -11.12 -0.55
C GLN A 167 14.46 -12.36 0.20
N LEU A 168 13.57 -13.30 0.53
CA LEU A 168 13.92 -14.52 1.26
C LEU A 168 14.50 -15.62 0.36
N ASN A 169 13.83 -15.90 -0.75
CA ASN A 169 14.23 -16.95 -1.67
C ASN A 169 13.82 -16.56 -3.08
N ASN A 170 14.71 -15.85 -3.78
CA ASN A 170 14.41 -15.39 -5.13
C ASN A 170 14.41 -16.55 -6.13
N GLN A 171 13.23 -17.04 -6.48
CA GLN A 171 13.06 -18.13 -7.45
C GLN A 171 12.47 -17.66 -8.79
N GLY A 172 12.59 -16.36 -9.07
CA GLY A 172 12.02 -15.71 -10.25
C GLY A 172 10.65 -15.07 -9.97
N VAL A 173 10.34 -14.02 -10.74
CA VAL A 173 9.18 -13.13 -10.51
C VAL A 173 7.87 -13.91 -10.44
N VAL A 174 7.55 -14.70 -11.48
CA VAL A 174 6.29 -15.46 -11.56
C VAL A 174 6.16 -16.44 -10.40
N LYS A 175 7.24 -17.14 -10.05
CA LYS A 175 7.22 -18.12 -8.96
C LYS A 175 7.02 -17.45 -7.60
N ASN A 176 7.60 -16.27 -7.39
CA ASN A 176 7.38 -15.48 -6.17
C ASN A 176 5.91 -15.05 -6.02
N PHE A 177 5.24 -14.68 -7.12
CA PHE A 177 3.80 -14.40 -7.10
C PHE A 177 2.96 -15.63 -6.82
N VAL A 178 3.25 -16.77 -7.47
CA VAL A 178 2.51 -18.01 -7.24
C VAL A 178 2.64 -18.45 -5.78
N MET A 179 3.85 -18.34 -5.20
CA MET A 179 4.08 -18.62 -3.79
C MET A 179 3.33 -17.64 -2.87
N ALA A 180 3.31 -16.34 -3.21
CA ALA A 180 2.56 -15.34 -2.47
C ALA A 180 1.06 -15.66 -2.43
N ILE A 181 0.47 -15.95 -3.59
CA ILE A 181 -0.96 -16.31 -3.69
C ILE A 181 -1.25 -17.61 -2.94
N SER A 182 -0.39 -18.62 -3.06
CA SER A 182 -0.54 -19.89 -2.34
C SER A 182 -0.50 -19.69 -0.82
N PHE A 183 0.44 -18.89 -0.32
CA PHE A 183 0.56 -18.57 1.10
C PHE A 183 -0.65 -17.77 1.62
N ALA A 184 -1.10 -16.76 0.85
CA ALA A 184 -2.30 -15.99 1.18
C ALA A 184 -3.57 -16.87 1.19
N LYS A 185 -3.69 -17.82 0.27
CA LYS A 185 -4.80 -18.79 0.23
C LYS A 185 -4.84 -19.71 1.45
N LYS A 186 -3.70 -20.05 2.05
CA LYS A 186 -3.63 -20.83 3.29
C LYS A 186 -4.01 -19.99 4.51
N ASN A 187 -3.70 -18.69 4.51
CA ASN A 187 -3.87 -17.79 5.65
C ASN A 187 -4.94 -16.69 5.42
N LYS A 188 -6.05 -17.01 4.75
CA LYS A 188 -7.04 -16.01 4.28
C LYS A 188 -7.55 -15.09 5.38
N SER A 189 -7.88 -15.63 6.55
CA SER A 189 -8.43 -14.86 7.68
C SER A 189 -7.43 -13.82 8.21
N LEU A 190 -6.16 -14.20 8.31
CA LEU A 190 -5.09 -13.33 8.75
C LEU A 190 -4.81 -12.20 7.75
N PHE A 191 -4.83 -12.50 6.44
CA PHE A 191 -4.70 -11.48 5.40
C PHE A 191 -5.91 -10.54 5.38
N ALA A 192 -7.13 -11.05 5.56
CA ALA A 192 -8.32 -10.21 5.67
C ALA A 192 -8.26 -9.25 6.86
N LEU A 193 -7.72 -9.71 8.01
CA LEU A 193 -7.51 -8.87 9.18
C LEU A 193 -6.43 -7.81 8.94
N TYR A 194 -5.27 -8.18 8.39
CA TYR A 194 -4.22 -7.20 8.06
C TYR A 194 -4.68 -6.16 7.05
N ALA A 195 -5.46 -6.58 6.04
CA ALA A 195 -6.07 -5.65 5.09
C ALA A 195 -7.00 -4.65 5.78
N CYS A 196 -7.81 -5.12 6.73
CA CYS A 196 -8.70 -4.25 7.52
C CYS A 196 -7.89 -3.25 8.36
N VAL A 197 -6.84 -3.71 9.05
CA VAL A 197 -5.99 -2.84 9.87
C VAL A 197 -5.29 -1.78 9.02
N ILE A 198 -4.74 -2.12 7.85
CA ILE A 198 -4.11 -1.14 6.96
C ILE A 198 -5.13 -0.15 6.40
N ALA A 199 -6.31 -0.64 5.97
CA ALA A 199 -7.37 0.22 5.47
C ALA A 199 -7.79 1.25 6.53
N LEU A 200 -8.01 0.81 7.77
CA LEU A 200 -8.34 1.70 8.89
C LEU A 200 -7.20 2.64 9.23
N ALA A 201 -5.95 2.16 9.29
CA ALA A 201 -4.76 2.97 9.60
C ALA A 201 -4.40 3.99 8.51
N THR A 202 -4.98 3.86 7.31
CA THR A 202 -4.78 4.79 6.19
C THR A 202 -5.96 5.75 6.09
N VAL A 203 -7.18 5.21 5.93
CA VAL A 203 -8.38 6.00 5.63
C VAL A 203 -8.82 6.83 6.83
N MET A 204 -8.87 6.27 8.04
CA MET A 204 -9.36 7.02 9.21
C MET A 204 -8.43 8.19 9.58
N PRO A 205 -7.09 8.00 9.66
CA PRO A 205 -6.18 9.11 9.93
C PRO A 205 -6.17 10.16 8.83
N LEU A 206 -6.20 9.77 7.54
CA LEU A 206 -6.24 10.75 6.45
C LEU A 206 -7.54 11.56 6.45
N LEU A 207 -8.68 10.93 6.73
CA LEU A 207 -9.98 11.62 6.78
C LEU A 207 -10.14 12.52 8.00
N TYR A 208 -9.83 12.00 9.19
CA TYR A 208 -10.24 12.64 10.45
C TYR A 208 -9.07 13.14 11.29
N ALA A 209 -7.91 12.47 11.25
CA ALA A 209 -6.83 12.69 12.21
C ALA A 209 -5.51 13.17 11.59
N HIS A 210 -5.54 13.77 10.40
CA HIS A 210 -4.45 14.47 9.68
C HIS A 210 -3.03 14.01 10.05
N TYR A 211 -2.42 14.64 11.06
CA TYR A 211 -1.04 14.38 11.51
C TYR A 211 -0.82 12.96 12.04
N LEU A 212 -1.86 12.32 12.57
CA LEU A 212 -1.81 10.97 13.12
C LEU A 212 -1.42 9.94 12.05
N PHE A 213 -1.77 10.19 10.78
CA PHE A 213 -1.40 9.34 9.65
C PHE A 213 0.12 9.12 9.57
N VAL A 214 0.90 10.19 9.80
CA VAL A 214 2.37 10.17 9.74
C VAL A 214 2.98 9.19 10.73
N ILE A 215 2.27 8.90 11.82
CA ILE A 215 2.72 7.99 12.88
C ILE A 215 2.06 6.61 12.72
N THR A 216 0.74 6.54 12.57
CA THR A 216 -0.02 5.28 12.58
C THR A 216 0.29 4.41 11.39
N PHE A 217 0.46 5.01 10.21
CA PHE A 217 0.70 4.28 8.98
C PHE A 217 2.05 3.53 8.98
N PRO A 218 3.21 4.17 9.25
CA PRO A 218 4.50 3.47 9.23
C PRO A 218 4.62 2.45 10.36
N ILE A 219 4.04 2.71 11.55
CA ILE A 219 4.02 1.76 12.66
C ILE A 219 3.20 0.52 12.27
N THR A 220 2.00 0.72 11.74
CA THR A 220 1.12 -0.38 11.29
C THR A 220 1.81 -1.24 10.23
N LEU A 221 2.41 -0.60 9.22
CA LEU A 221 3.15 -1.31 8.18
C LEU A 221 4.33 -2.09 8.74
N PHE A 222 5.10 -1.50 9.64
CA PHE A 222 6.23 -2.17 10.27
C PHE A 222 5.79 -3.42 11.05
N ILE A 223 4.73 -3.31 11.86
CA ILE A 223 4.20 -4.44 12.64
C ILE A 223 3.70 -5.56 11.72
N ILE A 224 2.89 -5.23 10.71
CA ILE A 224 2.33 -6.21 9.78
C ILE A 224 3.45 -6.89 8.99
N PHE A 225 4.40 -6.12 8.48
CA PHE A 225 5.51 -6.65 7.71
C PHE A 225 6.39 -7.57 8.57
N PHE A 226 6.69 -7.20 9.81
CA PHE A 226 7.43 -8.05 10.75
C PHE A 226 6.69 -9.35 11.07
N HIS A 227 5.38 -9.28 11.31
CA HIS A 227 4.55 -10.45 11.53
C HIS A 227 4.50 -11.38 10.30
N LEU A 228 4.34 -10.83 9.10
CA LEU A 228 4.36 -11.59 7.85
C LEU A 228 5.71 -12.29 7.65
N PHE A 229 6.81 -11.57 7.86
CA PHE A 229 8.16 -12.12 7.79
C PHE A 229 8.34 -13.31 8.74
N ARG A 230 8.00 -13.15 10.03
CA ARG A 230 8.12 -14.21 11.02
C ARG A 230 7.25 -15.41 10.69
N ARG A 231 6.01 -15.19 10.26
CA ARG A 231 5.08 -16.27 9.90
C ARG A 231 5.50 -17.03 8.66
N TYR A 232 5.95 -16.33 7.63
CA TYR A 232 6.42 -16.96 6.41
C TYR A 232 7.68 -17.81 6.67
N ARG A 233 8.60 -17.33 7.52
CA ARG A 233 9.79 -18.09 7.93
C ARG A 233 9.48 -19.34 8.76
N ILE A 234 8.47 -19.31 9.62
CA ILE A 234 8.05 -20.47 10.44
C ILE A 234 7.21 -21.47 9.63
N GLY A 235 6.52 -21.00 8.59
CA GLY A 235 5.66 -21.82 7.73
C GLY A 235 6.36 -22.50 6.55
N ILE A 236 7.66 -22.22 6.35
CA ILE A 236 8.57 -23.00 5.50
C ILE A 236 9.23 -24.06 6.36
#